data_AF-A0A562RB54-F1
#
_entry.id   AF-A0A562RB54-F1
#
_cell.length_a   1.000
_cell.length_b   1.000
_cell.length_c   1.000
_cell.angle_alpha   90.00
_cell.angle_beta   90.00
_cell.angle_gamma   90.00
#
_symmetry.space_group_name_H-M   'P 1'
#
loop_
_entity.id
_entity.type
_entity.pdbx_description
1 polymer ?
#
loop_
_entity_poly.entity_id
_entity_poly.type
_entity_poly.pdbx_seq_one_letter_code
_entity_poly.pdbx_strand_id
1 'polypeptide(L)'
;MYRVATVCAVHCLIICQGAEGAEPGTELRSGVHLVVNEMPFIATGHTIAGCQPYRPCFIDGHRMFGAIGLPKTMLASVRISYLGNNYQLDVAGMYDPLLGPDLRGRWDGYCYDGRNCTVRAVLGDAGGSYAAEWQVVNGVVTRTILTDSADVVNFIRSNLLAPRYE
;
A
#
# COMPACT_ATOMS: atom_id res chain seq x y z
N MET A 1 -61.05 38.34 6.35
CA MET A 1 -60.08 38.73 7.40
C MET A 1 -59.25 37.49 7.73
N TYR A 2 -57.95 37.55 7.42
CA TYR A 2 -57.07 36.39 7.29
C TYR A 2 -56.54 35.88 8.63
N ARG A 3 -56.49 34.55 8.76
CA ARG A 3 -55.89 33.80 9.87
C ARG A 3 -54.36 33.87 9.75
N VAL A 4 -53.69 34.19 10.86
CA VAL A 4 -52.24 34.08 11.03
C VAL A 4 -51.90 32.61 11.24
N ALA A 5 -51.18 32.01 10.29
CA ALA A 5 -50.63 30.66 10.42
C ALA A 5 -49.17 30.76 10.91
N THR A 6 -48.94 30.25 12.12
CA THR A 6 -47.61 30.08 12.72
C THR A 6 -46.81 29.05 11.91
N VAL A 7 -45.66 29.47 11.39
CA VAL A 7 -44.70 28.64 10.65
C VAL A 7 -43.87 27.83 11.64
N CYS A 8 -44.10 26.52 11.74
CA CYS A 8 -43.14 25.60 12.33
C CYS A 8 -42.04 25.30 11.29
N ALA A 9 -40.92 26.01 11.40
CA ALA A 9 -39.70 25.69 10.67
C ALA A 9 -39.06 24.43 11.28
N VAL A 10 -39.37 23.26 10.72
CA VAL A 10 -38.69 22.01 11.02
C VAL A 10 -37.33 22.05 10.31
N HIS A 11 -36.30 22.47 11.04
CA HIS A 11 -34.91 22.28 10.65
C HIS A 11 -34.60 20.77 10.68
N CYS A 12 -34.84 20.10 9.56
CA CYS A 12 -34.24 18.79 9.29
C CYS A 12 -32.74 19.03 9.06
N LEU A 13 -31.94 18.93 10.12
CA LEU A 13 -30.49 18.77 10.02
C LEU A 13 -30.24 17.44 9.33
N ILE A 14 -30.06 17.51 8.01
CA ILE A 14 -29.57 16.43 7.17
C ILE A 14 -28.15 16.12 7.67
N ILE A 15 -28.02 15.12 8.55
CA ILE A 15 -26.76 14.46 8.79
C ILE A 15 -26.55 13.55 7.58
N CYS A 16 -25.91 14.07 6.53
CA CYS A 16 -25.27 13.22 5.53
C CYS A 16 -24.09 12.52 6.22
N GLN A 17 -24.36 11.44 6.95
CA GLN A 17 -23.36 10.41 7.15
C GLN A 17 -23.15 9.78 5.77
N GLY A 18 -22.25 10.38 4.99
CA GLY A 18 -21.64 9.67 3.89
C GLY A 18 -20.96 8.47 4.51
N ALA A 19 -21.60 7.30 4.40
CA ALA A 19 -20.92 6.04 4.58
C ALA A 19 -19.85 6.03 3.48
N GLU A 20 -18.64 6.46 3.82
CA GLU A 20 -17.45 6.19 3.03
C GLU A 20 -17.47 4.68 2.79
N GLY A 21 -17.82 4.29 1.56
CA GLY A 21 -17.85 2.89 1.18
C GLY A 21 -16.47 2.34 1.46
N ALA A 22 -16.39 1.38 2.39
CA ALA A 22 -15.13 0.75 2.74
C ALA A 22 -14.48 0.27 1.45
N GLU A 23 -13.28 0.79 1.15
CA GLU A 23 -12.54 0.35 -0.03
C GLU A 23 -12.31 -1.17 0.09
N PRO A 24 -12.47 -1.93 -1.00
CA PRO A 24 -12.29 -3.38 -0.96
C PRO A 24 -10.84 -3.71 -0.60
N GLY A 25 -10.64 -4.29 0.59
CA GLY A 25 -9.35 -4.73 1.09
C GLY A 25 -9.36 -6.18 1.57
N THR A 26 -8.21 -6.65 2.02
CA THR A 26 -8.01 -8.00 2.57
C THR A 26 -7.51 -7.90 4.00
N GLU A 27 -8.14 -8.64 4.91
CA GLU A 27 -7.60 -8.84 6.25
C GLU A 27 -6.39 -9.77 6.20
N LEU A 28 -5.25 -9.31 6.73
CA LEU A 28 -4.05 -10.12 6.92
C LEU A 28 -4.22 -11.05 8.12
N ARG A 29 -3.30 -12.01 8.28
CA ARG A 29 -3.35 -12.98 9.40
C ARG A 29 -3.24 -12.30 10.77
N SER A 30 -2.64 -11.12 10.82
CA SER A 30 -2.51 -10.30 12.03
C SER A 30 -3.72 -9.43 12.36
N GLY A 31 -4.77 -9.44 11.54
CA GLY A 31 -5.93 -8.55 11.70
C GLY A 31 -5.67 -7.12 11.25
N VAL A 32 -4.60 -6.88 10.49
CA VAL A 32 -4.37 -5.64 9.77
C VAL A 32 -5.17 -5.69 8.47
N HIS A 33 -6.00 -4.67 8.25
CA HIS A 33 -6.71 -4.51 7.00
C HIS A 33 -5.77 -3.91 5.96
N LEU A 34 -5.64 -4.55 4.80
CA LEU A 34 -4.75 -4.13 3.72
C LEU A 34 -5.55 -3.77 2.48
N VAL A 35 -5.32 -2.56 1.96
CA VAL A 35 -5.80 -2.11 0.64
C VAL A 35 -4.58 -1.86 -0.25
N VAL A 36 -4.53 -2.51 -1.41
CA VAL A 36 -3.43 -2.36 -2.37
C VAL A 36 -4.01 -2.09 -3.75
N ASN A 37 -3.47 -1.08 -4.42
CA ASN A 37 -3.87 -0.71 -5.77
C ASN A 37 -2.67 -0.74 -6.70
N GLU A 38 -2.79 -1.53 -7.77
CA GLU A 38 -1.88 -1.54 -8.92
C GLU A 38 -2.53 -0.76 -10.07
N MET A 39 -1.73 -0.04 -10.84
CA MET A 39 -2.20 0.70 -12.02
C MET A 39 -1.25 0.53 -13.21
N PRO A 40 -1.73 0.75 -14.45
CA PRO A 40 -0.86 0.80 -15.62
C PRO A 40 0.22 1.87 -15.48
N PHE A 41 1.45 1.54 -15.90
CA PHE A 41 2.54 2.50 -15.96
C PHE A 41 2.47 3.31 -17.26
N ILE A 42 2.40 4.64 -17.14
CA ILE A 42 2.27 5.55 -18.29
C ILE A 42 3.59 6.31 -18.47
N ALA A 43 4.47 5.77 -19.32
CA ALA A 43 5.85 6.26 -19.50
C ALA A 43 5.97 7.77 -19.79
N THR A 44 4.99 8.38 -20.48
CA THR A 44 5.01 9.81 -20.81
C THR A 44 4.87 10.73 -19.58
N GLY A 45 4.42 10.20 -18.44
CA GLY A 45 4.30 10.93 -17.19
C GLY A 45 5.55 10.92 -16.31
N HIS A 46 6.62 10.26 -16.74
CA HIS A 46 7.80 10.01 -15.90
C HIS A 46 9.11 10.39 -16.60
N THR A 47 10.11 10.75 -15.80
CA THR A 47 11.49 10.90 -16.29
C THR A 47 12.18 9.54 -16.27
N ILE A 48 12.49 9.00 -17.45
CA ILE A 48 13.10 7.67 -17.59
C ILE A 48 14.55 7.81 -18.04
N ALA A 49 15.47 7.16 -17.33
CA ALA A 49 16.90 7.18 -17.63
C ALA A 49 17.54 5.79 -17.49
N GLY A 50 18.64 5.56 -18.22
CA GLY A 50 19.48 4.38 -18.03
C GLY A 50 18.87 3.02 -18.40
N CYS A 51 17.75 3.00 -19.14
CA CYS A 51 17.16 1.74 -19.60
C CYS A 51 18.08 1.01 -20.58
N GLN A 52 18.50 -0.20 -20.22
CA GLN A 52 19.24 -1.12 -21.09
C GLN A 52 18.60 -2.51 -21.03
N PRO A 53 18.77 -3.35 -22.07
CA PRO A 53 18.37 -4.74 -21.99
C PRO A 53 18.96 -5.40 -20.73
N TYR A 54 18.11 -6.14 -19.99
CA TYR A 54 18.51 -6.86 -18.78
C TYR A 54 18.99 -5.99 -17.61
N ARG A 55 18.73 -4.67 -17.62
CA ARG A 55 19.03 -3.77 -16.50
C ARG A 55 17.80 -2.97 -16.08
N PRO A 56 17.66 -2.65 -14.79
CA PRO A 56 16.63 -1.74 -14.34
C PRO A 56 16.95 -0.32 -14.81
N CYS A 57 15.94 0.37 -15.34
CA CYS A 57 15.93 1.81 -15.53
C CYS A 57 15.88 2.58 -14.20
N PHE A 58 16.13 3.87 -14.29
CA PHE A 58 15.78 4.86 -13.29
C PHE A 58 14.50 5.57 -13.73
N ILE A 59 13.54 5.67 -12.82
CA ILE A 59 12.27 6.36 -13.05
C ILE A 59 12.13 7.43 -11.98
N ASP A 60 11.98 8.67 -12.41
CA ASP A 60 11.91 9.87 -11.55
C ASP A 60 13.10 9.96 -10.58
N GLY A 61 14.29 9.62 -11.05
CA GLY A 61 15.52 9.64 -10.26
C GLY A 61 15.70 8.46 -9.29
N HIS A 62 14.74 7.53 -9.23
CA HIS A 62 14.80 6.37 -8.33
C HIS A 62 15.17 5.10 -9.10
N ARG A 63 15.94 4.21 -8.45
CA ARG A 63 16.15 2.85 -8.94
C ARG A 63 14.80 2.12 -8.89
N MET A 64 14.43 1.49 -9.99
CA MET A 64 13.22 0.67 -10.05
C MET A 64 13.45 -0.72 -9.46
N PHE A 65 12.41 -1.28 -8.84
CA PHE A 65 12.34 -2.67 -8.39
C PHE A 65 11.14 -3.37 -9.06
N GLY A 66 11.32 -4.64 -9.42
CA GLY A 66 10.25 -5.51 -9.95
C GLY A 66 10.21 -5.70 -11.46
N ALA A 67 10.90 -4.86 -12.22
CA ALA A 67 10.91 -4.94 -13.67
C ALA A 67 12.31 -4.89 -14.28
N ILE A 68 12.49 -5.63 -15.37
CA ILE A 68 13.65 -5.57 -16.26
C ILE A 68 13.22 -4.79 -17.50
N GLY A 69 13.86 -3.65 -17.76
CA GLY A 69 13.42 -2.73 -18.81
C GLY A 69 12.25 -1.85 -18.36
N LEU A 70 11.39 -1.42 -19.31
CA LEU A 70 10.28 -0.53 -19.02
C LEU A 70 9.14 -1.30 -18.32
N PRO A 71 8.65 -0.86 -17.15
CA PRO A 71 7.59 -1.55 -16.44
C PRO A 71 6.25 -1.40 -17.16
N LYS A 72 5.34 -2.35 -16.91
CA LYS A 72 3.98 -2.34 -17.45
C LYS A 72 3.00 -1.75 -16.46
N THR A 73 3.24 -1.97 -15.17
CA THR A 73 2.40 -1.51 -14.07
C THR A 73 3.25 -0.94 -12.94
N MET A 74 2.59 -0.21 -12.07
CA MET A 74 3.20 0.32 -10.86
C MET A 74 2.26 0.18 -9.67
N LEU A 75 2.85 0.10 -8.49
CA LEU A 75 2.11 0.12 -7.25
C LEU A 75 1.64 1.56 -6.99
N ALA A 76 0.34 1.82 -7.12
CA ALA A 76 -0.23 3.15 -7.03
C ALA A 76 -0.41 3.60 -5.57
N SER A 77 -0.91 2.70 -4.74
CA SER A 77 -1.08 2.94 -3.31
C SER A 77 -1.11 1.65 -2.53
N VAL A 78 -0.58 1.72 -1.31
CA VAL A 78 -0.77 0.70 -0.27
C VAL A 78 -1.23 1.41 0.99
N ARG A 79 -2.36 0.98 1.53
CA ARG A 79 -2.88 1.47 2.80
C ARG A 79 -3.08 0.30 3.74
N ILE A 80 -2.69 0.50 4.99
CA ILE A 80 -3.02 -0.42 6.07
C ILE A 80 -3.92 0.28 7.08
N SER A 81 -4.83 -0.48 7.67
CA SER A 81 -5.71 0.01 8.73
C SER A 81 -5.68 -0.95 9.93
N TYR A 82 -5.52 -0.38 11.12
CA TYR A 82 -5.48 -1.15 12.37
C TYR A 82 -6.02 -0.32 13.54
N LEU A 83 -6.97 -0.89 14.30
CA LEU A 83 -7.63 -0.23 15.44
C LEU A 83 -8.13 1.20 15.12
N GLY A 84 -8.70 1.40 13.93
CA GLY A 84 -9.23 2.68 13.47
C GLY A 84 -8.19 3.68 12.94
N ASN A 85 -6.90 3.36 12.99
CA ASN A 85 -5.84 4.17 12.38
C ASN A 85 -5.60 3.71 10.94
N ASN A 86 -5.31 4.67 10.05
CA ASN A 86 -5.03 4.43 8.63
C ASN A 86 -3.64 4.96 8.28
N TYR A 87 -2.83 4.15 7.62
CA TYR A 87 -1.46 4.49 7.25
C TYR A 87 -1.24 4.29 5.75
N GLN A 88 -0.81 5.35 5.07
CA GLN A 88 -0.37 5.28 3.68
C GLN A 88 1.11 4.88 3.64
N LEU A 89 1.43 3.78 2.98
CA LEU A 89 2.81 3.31 2.85
C LEU A 89 3.48 3.92 1.62
N ASP A 90 4.79 4.21 1.73
CA ASP A 90 5.60 4.70 0.60
C ASP A 90 5.83 3.57 -0.41
N VAL A 91 5.37 3.79 -1.64
CA VAL A 91 5.45 2.84 -2.76
C VAL A 91 6.37 3.32 -3.88
N ALA A 92 7.10 4.42 -3.70
CA ALA A 92 8.00 4.96 -4.72
C ALA A 92 9.05 3.92 -5.15
N GLY A 93 9.26 3.74 -6.46
CA GLY A 93 10.23 2.79 -6.99
C GLY A 93 9.71 1.35 -7.14
N MET A 94 8.45 1.07 -6.82
CA MET A 94 7.86 -0.28 -6.83
C MET A 94 7.02 -0.49 -8.10
N TYR A 95 7.53 -1.33 -9.01
CA TYR A 95 6.94 -1.58 -10.32
C TYR A 95 6.63 -3.06 -10.50
N ASP A 96 5.79 -3.36 -11.50
CA ASP A 96 5.34 -4.71 -11.85
C ASP A 96 5.08 -5.60 -10.60
N PRO A 97 4.27 -5.12 -9.61
CA PRO A 97 4.07 -5.87 -8.36
C PRO A 97 3.38 -7.22 -8.60
N LEU A 98 2.68 -7.36 -9.73
CA LEU A 98 1.94 -8.56 -10.16
C LEU A 98 1.01 -9.04 -9.06
N LEU A 99 0.06 -8.18 -8.67
CA LEU A 99 -0.89 -8.52 -7.62
C LEU A 99 -1.75 -9.70 -8.07
N GLY A 100 -1.57 -10.84 -7.40
CA GLY A 100 -2.40 -12.02 -7.57
C GLY A 100 -3.63 -11.98 -6.67
N PRO A 101 -4.56 -12.95 -6.82
CA PRO A 101 -5.73 -13.05 -5.95
C PRO A 101 -5.37 -13.37 -4.50
N ASP A 102 -4.20 -13.96 -4.24
CA ASP A 102 -3.70 -14.24 -2.90
C ASP A 102 -2.71 -13.17 -2.42
N LEU A 103 -3.24 -12.14 -1.77
CA LEU A 103 -2.42 -11.13 -1.09
C LEU A 103 -1.82 -11.66 0.21
N ARG A 104 -2.44 -12.64 0.89
CA ARG A 104 -1.98 -13.16 2.20
C ARG A 104 -0.71 -13.99 2.09
N GLY A 105 -0.46 -14.60 0.94
CA GLY A 105 0.81 -15.28 0.65
C GLY A 105 1.98 -14.34 0.34
N ARG A 106 1.72 -13.04 0.19
CA ARG A 106 2.70 -12.04 -0.27
C ARG A 106 2.86 -10.86 0.68
N TRP A 107 1.88 -10.64 1.54
CA TRP A 107 1.83 -9.57 2.53
C TRP A 107 1.53 -10.16 3.89
N ASP A 108 2.23 -9.69 4.90
CA ASP A 108 1.84 -9.88 6.28
C ASP A 108 2.43 -8.76 7.14
N GLY A 109 2.07 -8.73 8.41
CA GLY A 109 2.59 -7.74 9.33
C GLY A 109 2.20 -8.03 10.76
N TYR A 110 2.68 -7.21 11.66
CA TYR A 110 2.31 -7.26 13.07
C TYR A 110 2.17 -5.85 13.60
N CYS A 111 1.15 -5.61 14.40
CA CYS A 111 0.96 -4.37 15.14
C CYS A 111 0.96 -4.70 16.63
N TYR A 112 1.78 -3.98 17.39
CA TYR A 112 1.78 -4.05 18.85
C TYR A 112 0.58 -3.28 19.41
N ASP A 113 0.32 -2.10 18.85
CA ASP A 113 -0.82 -1.24 19.15
C ASP A 113 -1.30 -0.52 17.88
N GLY A 114 -2.26 0.41 18.02
CA GLY A 114 -2.80 1.18 16.90
C GLY A 114 -1.80 2.09 16.18
N ARG A 115 -0.62 2.35 16.75
CA ARG A 115 0.39 3.32 16.30
C ARG A 115 1.76 2.71 16.00
N ASN A 116 1.95 1.44 16.31
CA ASN A 116 3.22 0.73 16.18
C ASN A 116 3.01 -0.58 15.42
N CYS A 117 3.43 -0.57 14.15
CA CYS A 117 3.23 -1.69 13.23
C CYS A 117 4.49 -1.95 12.41
N THR A 118 4.69 -3.19 11.99
CA THR A 118 5.66 -3.56 10.95
C THR A 118 4.92 -4.39 9.90
N VAL A 119 5.04 -4.01 8.64
CA VAL A 119 4.40 -4.69 7.50
C VAL A 119 5.47 -5.05 6.48
N ARG A 120 5.39 -6.26 5.95
CA ARG A 120 6.32 -6.82 4.97
C ARG A 120 5.58 -7.28 3.74
N ALA A 121 6.25 -7.15 2.60
CA ALA A 121 5.76 -7.65 1.33
C ALA A 121 6.86 -8.31 0.52
N VAL A 122 6.48 -9.32 -0.26
CA VAL A 122 7.26 -9.84 -1.39
C VAL A 122 6.43 -9.73 -2.65
N LEU A 123 6.93 -8.99 -3.63
CA LEU A 123 6.23 -8.58 -4.84
C LEU A 123 7.04 -8.94 -6.08
N GLY A 124 6.39 -8.88 -7.24
CA GLY A 124 6.97 -9.25 -8.51
C GLY A 124 7.10 -10.77 -8.71
N ASP A 125 7.16 -11.18 -9.97
CA ASP A 125 7.29 -12.57 -10.41
C ASP A 125 7.83 -12.61 -11.86
N ALA A 126 8.63 -13.63 -12.19
CA ALA A 126 9.30 -13.91 -13.46
C ALA A 126 10.20 -12.81 -14.07
N GLY A 127 9.93 -11.52 -13.84
CA GLY A 127 10.74 -10.36 -14.22
C GLY A 127 11.65 -9.81 -13.10
N GLY A 128 11.53 -10.36 -11.88
CA GLY A 128 12.33 -9.99 -10.72
C GLY A 128 11.47 -9.82 -9.48
N SER A 129 11.67 -10.66 -8.46
CA SER A 129 11.02 -10.46 -7.16
C SER A 129 11.79 -9.42 -6.33
N TYR A 130 11.05 -8.65 -5.55
CA TYR A 130 11.59 -7.70 -4.60
C TYR A 130 10.79 -7.76 -3.30
N ALA A 131 11.41 -7.30 -2.23
CA ALA A 131 10.81 -7.25 -0.92
C ALA A 131 10.84 -5.83 -0.37
N ALA A 132 9.82 -5.53 0.42
CA ALA A 132 9.70 -4.25 1.10
C ALA A 132 9.27 -4.48 2.56
N GLU A 133 9.74 -3.60 3.44
CA GLU A 133 9.31 -3.51 4.83
C GLU A 133 9.00 -2.05 5.16
N TRP A 134 7.88 -1.86 5.85
CA TRP A 134 7.49 -0.58 6.42
C TRP A 134 7.32 -0.74 7.92
N GLN A 135 7.71 0.30 8.64
CA GLN A 135 7.45 0.44 10.06
C GLN A 135 6.60 1.67 10.29
N VAL A 136 5.60 1.52 11.13
CA VAL A 136 4.86 2.61 11.74
C VAL A 136 5.38 2.72 13.16
N VAL A 137 5.97 3.86 13.51
CA VAL A 137 6.50 4.12 14.85
C VAL A 137 5.86 5.40 15.36
N ASN A 138 5.10 5.30 16.46
CA ASN A 138 4.30 6.42 16.99
C ASN A 138 3.40 7.07 15.93
N GLY A 139 2.85 6.28 15.01
CA GLY A 139 2.00 6.74 13.92
C GLY A 139 2.73 7.32 12.70
N VAL A 140 4.06 7.36 12.72
CA VAL A 140 4.87 7.81 11.57
C VAL A 140 5.31 6.62 10.74
N VAL A 141 4.98 6.64 9.45
CA VAL A 141 5.32 5.57 8.50
C VAL A 141 6.72 5.81 7.93
N THR A 142 7.56 4.78 7.93
CA THR A 142 8.87 4.78 7.27
C THR A 142 9.10 3.46 6.57
N ARG A 143 9.54 3.49 5.30
CA ARG A 143 10.00 2.30 4.60
C ARG A 143 11.43 1.99 5.00
N THR A 144 11.65 0.84 5.64
CA THR A 144 12.96 0.42 6.15
C THR A 144 13.71 -0.46 5.17
N ILE A 145 12.99 -1.23 4.34
CA ILE A 145 13.58 -2.10 3.32
C ILE A 145 12.86 -1.89 1.99
N LEU A 146 13.65 -1.78 0.92
CA LEU A 146 13.22 -2.01 -0.46
C LEU A 146 14.41 -2.62 -1.22
N THR A 147 14.30 -3.89 -1.63
CA THR A 147 15.42 -4.61 -2.22
C THR A 147 15.00 -5.74 -3.14
N ASP A 148 15.81 -6.02 -4.16
CA ASP A 148 15.75 -7.18 -5.04
C ASP A 148 16.85 -8.21 -4.71
N SER A 149 17.57 -8.05 -3.59
CA SER A 149 18.54 -9.05 -3.11
C SER A 149 17.83 -10.38 -2.84
N ALA A 150 18.23 -11.44 -3.54
CA ALA A 150 17.62 -12.76 -3.43
C ALA A 150 17.62 -13.28 -1.98
N ASP A 151 18.69 -13.05 -1.23
CA ASP A 151 18.80 -13.50 0.17
C ASP A 151 17.77 -12.80 1.06
N VAL A 152 17.63 -11.47 0.91
CA VAL A 152 16.67 -10.69 1.70
C VAL A 152 15.23 -11.01 1.28
N VAL A 153 15.00 -11.16 -0.03
CA VAL A 153 13.69 -11.57 -0.56
C VAL A 153 13.28 -12.93 -0.01
N ASN A 154 14.19 -13.91 -0.01
CA ASN A 154 13.93 -15.24 0.55
C ASN A 154 13.71 -15.20 2.05
N PHE A 155 14.52 -14.41 2.78
CA PHE A 155 14.35 -14.21 4.21
C PHE A 155 12.96 -13.63 4.53
N ILE A 156 12.54 -12.56 3.86
CA ILE A 156 11.23 -11.93 4.06
C ILE A 156 10.11 -12.88 3.62
N ARG A 157 10.26 -13.62 2.52
CA ARG A 157 9.26 -14.61 2.06
C ARG A 157 9.00 -15.68 3.12
N SER A 158 10.05 -16.18 3.76
CA SER A 158 9.94 -17.17 4.85
C SER A 158 9.51 -16.55 6.19
N ASN A 159 9.64 -15.24 6.35
CA ASN A 159 9.35 -14.50 7.60
C ASN A 159 8.46 -13.28 7.33
N LEU A 160 7.37 -13.49 6.57
CA LEU A 160 6.44 -12.43 6.21
C LEU A 160 5.81 -11.80 7.46
N LEU A 161 5.47 -12.63 8.45
CA LEU A 161 5.05 -12.14 9.75
C LEU A 161 6.24 -11.48 10.45
N ALA A 162 6.15 -10.17 10.65
CA ALA A 162 7.19 -9.42 11.34
C ALA A 162 7.39 -9.92 12.79
N PRO A 163 8.62 -9.85 13.33
CA PRO A 163 8.88 -10.26 14.71
C PRO A 163 8.10 -9.39 15.69
N ARG A 164 7.73 -10.01 16.82
CA ARG A 164 7.13 -9.31 17.96
C ARG A 164 8.28 -8.79 18.82
N TYR A 165 8.38 -7.48 18.95
CA TYR A 165 9.27 -6.88 19.95
C TYR A 165 8.48 -6.81 21.26
N GLU A 166 8.93 -7.58 22.26
CA GLU A 166 8.42 -7.53 23.64
C GLU A 166 9.05 -6.37 24.41
#